data_AF-A0A934ZIQ2-F1
#
_entry.id   AF-A0A934ZIQ2-F1
#
_cell.length_a   1.000
_cell.length_b   1.000
_cell.length_c   1.000
_cell.angle_alpha   90.00
_cell.angle_beta   90.00
_cell.angle_gamma   90.00
#
_symmetry.space_group_name_H-M   'P 1'
#
loop_
_entity.id
_entity.type
_entity.pdbx_description
1 polymer ?
#
loop_
_entity_poly.entity_id
_entity_poly.type
_entity_poly.pdbx_seq_one_letter_code
_entity_poly.pdbx_strand_id
1 'polypeptide(L)'
;MSQRPQWWTDKHNSTWDRVKAALRRDWEQTKADFSSDDSADLNQEIGDTVKQSVGKEPIPPLSVKTRPDDPQDMAKRVEKQIKERGKAQERVIEAQTDAAVAQVQAQGKIASEQQSAQEKVAEVRSEASRKIAEVQQKAGEKVAEAQQKASEKVAVVRDWNQVEPAIRYGYAARLQYADSPTWDDQLEGKLRHEWTQLKNGNTWEDVQPHVRHGWDAAARNSIV
;
A
#
# COMPACT_ATOMS: atom_id res chain seq x y z
N MET A 1 5.17 5.67 18.61
CA MET A 1 3.72 5.61 18.31
C MET A 1 3.53 4.72 17.09
N SER A 2 3.17 3.45 17.29
CA SER A 2 3.12 2.45 16.21
C SER A 2 1.81 2.53 15.44
N GLN A 3 1.94 2.74 14.14
CA GLN A 3 0.85 2.95 13.19
C GLN A 3 0.14 1.63 12.86
N ARG A 4 -1.18 1.59 13.08
CA ARG A 4 -2.07 0.50 12.62
C ARG A 4 -2.90 0.98 11.42
N PRO A 5 -3.08 0.16 10.37
CA PRO A 5 -3.89 0.53 9.20
C PRO A 5 -5.40 0.44 9.45
N GLN A 6 -6.17 1.31 8.79
CA GLN A 6 -7.60 1.63 9.04
C GLN A 6 -8.62 0.49 8.79
N TRP A 7 -8.22 -0.60 8.14
CA TRP A 7 -9.09 -1.77 7.94
C TRP A 7 -9.08 -2.75 9.14
N TRP A 8 -8.24 -2.48 10.14
CA TRP A 8 -8.15 -3.23 11.38
C TRP A 8 -9.22 -2.76 12.38
N THR A 9 -10.36 -3.47 12.47
CA THR A 9 -11.46 -3.12 13.39
C THR A 9 -11.52 -4.05 14.60
N ASP A 10 -12.06 -3.54 15.73
CA ASP A 10 -12.14 -4.24 17.03
C ASP A 10 -12.85 -5.61 17.00
N LYS A 11 -13.68 -5.83 15.98
CA LYS A 11 -14.40 -7.09 15.78
C LYS A 11 -13.45 -8.28 15.55
N HIS A 12 -12.30 -8.06 14.89
CA HIS A 12 -11.30 -9.11 14.63
C HIS A 12 -10.45 -9.45 15.86
N ASN A 13 -10.12 -8.45 16.70
CA ASN A 13 -9.50 -8.70 18.00
C ASN A 13 -10.45 -9.48 18.91
N SER A 14 -11.75 -9.14 18.95
CA SER A 14 -12.71 -9.74 19.87
C SER A 14 -12.96 -11.24 19.64
N THR A 15 -12.96 -11.72 18.39
CA THR A 15 -13.11 -13.15 18.09
C THR A 15 -11.85 -13.93 18.45
N TRP A 16 -10.68 -13.39 18.11
CA TRP A 16 -9.39 -14.01 18.47
C TRP A 16 -9.12 -13.97 19.99
N ASP A 17 -9.52 -12.90 20.68
CA ASP A 17 -9.42 -12.77 22.12
C ASP A 17 -10.39 -13.71 22.85
N ARG A 18 -11.59 -13.96 22.30
CA ARG A 18 -12.52 -14.99 22.81
C ARG A 18 -11.97 -16.40 22.62
N VAL A 19 -11.34 -16.70 21.47
CA VAL A 19 -10.70 -17.99 21.23
C VAL A 19 -9.52 -18.21 22.18
N LYS A 20 -8.65 -17.21 22.36
CA LYS A 20 -7.55 -17.27 23.34
C LYS A 20 -8.06 -17.39 24.78
N ALA A 21 -9.15 -16.71 25.14
CA ALA A 21 -9.76 -16.82 26.46
C ALA A 21 -10.36 -18.21 26.72
N ALA A 22 -11.00 -18.81 25.71
CA ALA A 22 -11.52 -20.18 25.80
C ALA A 22 -10.40 -21.20 25.98
N LEU A 23 -9.34 -21.10 25.16
CA LEU A 23 -8.17 -21.99 25.26
C LEU A 23 -7.46 -21.85 26.62
N ARG A 24 -7.36 -20.62 27.14
CA ARG A 24 -6.75 -20.36 28.45
C ARG A 24 -7.61 -20.93 29.59
N ARG A 25 -8.94 -20.83 29.51
CA ARG A 25 -9.86 -21.38 30.53
C ARG A 25 -9.85 -22.91 30.54
N ASP A 26 -9.81 -23.54 29.38
CA ASP A 26 -9.70 -24.99 29.22
C ASP A 26 -8.36 -25.52 29.76
N TRP A 27 -7.28 -24.76 29.54
CA TRP A 27 -5.95 -25.04 30.09
C TRP A 27 -5.87 -24.84 31.63
N GLU A 28 -6.53 -23.83 32.20
CA GLU A 28 -6.62 -23.68 33.66
C GLU A 28 -7.50 -24.77 34.31
N GLN A 29 -8.54 -25.26 33.62
CA GLN A 29 -9.32 -26.41 34.09
C GLN A 29 -8.52 -27.71 34.01
N THR A 30 -7.81 -27.94 32.91
CA THR A 30 -6.90 -29.08 32.75
C THR A 30 -5.83 -29.05 33.84
N LYS A 31 -5.27 -27.87 34.16
CA LYS A 31 -4.34 -27.73 35.29
C LYS A 31 -4.98 -27.99 36.65
N ALA A 32 -6.22 -27.56 36.89
CA ALA A 32 -6.92 -27.86 38.13
C ALA A 32 -7.19 -29.37 38.31
N ASP A 33 -7.41 -30.10 37.22
CA ASP A 33 -7.52 -31.56 37.22
C ASP A 33 -6.17 -32.28 37.44
N PHE A 34 -5.05 -31.56 37.24
CA PHE A 34 -3.69 -32.03 37.56
C PHE A 34 -3.12 -31.48 38.87
N SER A 35 -3.74 -30.46 39.48
CA SER A 35 -3.35 -29.88 40.78
C SER A 35 -4.35 -30.28 41.87
N SER A 36 -4.35 -31.56 42.21
CA SER A 36 -4.93 -32.04 43.46
C SER A 36 -3.89 -31.89 44.56
N ASP A 37 -3.88 -30.73 45.21
CA ASP A 37 -3.16 -30.52 46.47
C ASP A 37 -3.68 -31.49 47.55
N ASP A 38 -2.72 -32.10 48.25
CA ASP A 38 -2.77 -32.39 49.69
C ASP A 38 -4.12 -32.80 50.29
N SER A 39 -4.63 -33.94 49.83
CA SER A 39 -5.43 -34.79 50.71
C SER A 39 -4.46 -35.70 51.46
N ALA A 40 -4.14 -35.38 52.71
CA ALA A 40 -3.45 -36.31 53.58
C ALA A 40 -4.20 -37.65 53.55
N ASP A 41 -3.57 -38.68 52.99
CA ASP A 41 -4.16 -40.01 52.86
C ASP A 41 -4.39 -40.58 54.27
N LEU A 42 -5.65 -40.55 54.71
CA LEU A 42 -6.09 -41.01 56.02
C LEU A 42 -6.24 -42.54 56.09
N ASN A 43 -5.97 -43.26 54.99
CA ASN A 43 -6.04 -44.72 54.90
C ASN A 43 -7.34 -45.32 55.47
N GLN A 44 -8.50 -44.78 55.08
CA GLN A 44 -9.81 -45.32 55.43
C GLN A 44 -10.43 -46.07 54.25
N GLU A 45 -10.66 -47.37 54.39
CA GLU A 45 -11.50 -48.15 53.47
C GLU A 45 -12.97 -48.12 53.89
N ILE A 46 -13.91 -48.28 52.95
CA ILE A 46 -15.37 -48.36 53.21
C ILE A 46 -15.71 -49.48 54.22
N GLY A 47 -14.85 -50.50 54.35
CA GLY A 47 -14.98 -51.60 55.31
C GLY A 47 -14.88 -51.16 56.78
N ASP A 48 -14.15 -50.09 57.09
CA ASP A 48 -13.94 -49.64 58.47
C ASP A 48 -15.09 -48.77 58.98
N THR A 49 -15.77 -48.05 58.08
CA THR A 49 -17.02 -47.33 58.40
C THR A 49 -18.12 -48.31 58.86
N VAL A 50 -18.20 -49.48 58.22
CA VAL A 50 -19.15 -50.53 58.61
C VAL A 50 -18.77 -51.14 59.97
N LYS A 51 -17.49 -51.36 60.26
CA LYS A 51 -17.06 -51.89 61.58
C LYS A 51 -17.24 -50.88 62.74
N GLN A 52 -16.98 -49.60 62.50
CA GLN A 52 -17.22 -48.54 63.50
C GLN A 52 -18.71 -48.29 63.75
N SER A 53 -19.56 -48.42 62.72
CA SER A 53 -21.02 -48.30 62.88
C SER A 53 -21.66 -49.42 63.71
N VAL A 54 -21.00 -50.58 63.84
CA VAL A 54 -21.42 -51.70 64.70
C VAL A 54 -20.77 -51.61 66.10
N GLY A 55 -20.01 -50.55 66.39
CA GLY A 55 -19.55 -50.19 67.73
C GLY A 55 -18.44 -51.06 68.32
N LYS A 56 -17.69 -51.79 67.50
CA LYS A 56 -16.62 -52.69 67.98
C LYS A 56 -15.21 -52.07 68.02
N GLU A 57 -15.03 -50.82 67.57
CA GLU A 57 -13.76 -50.06 67.67
C GLU A 57 -14.00 -48.56 67.93
N PRO A 58 -13.20 -47.89 68.78
CA PRO A 58 -13.32 -46.46 69.04
C PRO A 58 -12.79 -45.59 67.88
N ILE A 59 -13.46 -44.46 67.64
CA ILE A 59 -13.11 -43.49 66.59
C ILE A 59 -11.89 -42.66 67.05
N PRO A 60 -10.77 -42.66 66.30
CA PRO A 60 -9.60 -41.87 66.64
C PRO A 60 -9.73 -40.39 66.21
N PRO A 61 -8.96 -39.48 66.84
CA PRO A 61 -8.98 -38.05 66.52
C PRO A 61 -8.40 -37.74 65.13
N LEU A 62 -8.93 -36.68 64.50
CA LEU A 62 -8.78 -36.25 63.09
C LEU A 62 -7.35 -35.96 62.57
N SER A 63 -6.31 -36.26 63.33
CA SER A 63 -4.92 -35.93 62.98
C SER A 63 -3.93 -37.09 63.17
N VAL A 64 -4.41 -38.32 63.38
CA VAL A 64 -3.56 -39.50 63.59
C VAL A 64 -3.98 -40.64 62.66
N LYS A 65 -3.05 -41.17 61.86
CA LYS A 65 -3.23 -42.38 61.03
C LYS A 65 -3.57 -43.58 61.91
N THR A 66 -4.57 -44.37 61.55
CA THR A 66 -5.04 -45.54 62.32
C THR A 66 -4.17 -46.79 62.23
N ARG A 67 -3.21 -46.84 61.30
CA ARG A 67 -2.28 -47.96 61.15
C ARG A 67 -0.91 -47.46 60.65
N PRO A 68 0.23 -47.97 61.13
CA PRO A 68 1.50 -47.78 60.44
C PRO A 68 1.41 -48.47 59.08
N ASP A 69 1.83 -47.75 58.03
CA ASP A 69 1.79 -48.25 56.66
C ASP A 69 2.59 -49.58 56.57
N ASP A 70 1.92 -50.69 56.27
CA ASP A 70 2.59 -51.94 55.93
C ASP A 70 3.41 -51.66 54.65
N PRO A 71 4.72 -51.96 54.62
CA PRO A 71 5.56 -51.77 53.43
C PRO A 71 4.93 -52.33 52.15
N GLN A 72 4.11 -53.38 52.25
CA GLN A 72 3.39 -53.96 51.11
C GLN A 72 2.25 -53.08 50.58
N ASP A 73 1.53 -52.36 51.44
CA ASP A 73 0.42 -51.50 51.03
C ASP A 73 0.94 -50.19 50.41
N MET A 74 2.06 -49.67 50.92
CA MET A 74 2.79 -48.57 50.27
C MET A 74 3.32 -48.96 48.91
N ALA A 75 3.89 -50.16 48.78
CA ALA A 75 4.37 -50.68 47.50
C ALA A 75 3.21 -50.75 46.48
N LYS A 76 2.05 -51.27 46.87
CA LYS A 76 0.85 -51.33 45.99
C LYS A 76 0.32 -49.94 45.63
N ARG A 77 0.31 -48.99 46.57
CA ARG A 77 -0.15 -47.61 46.33
C ARG A 77 0.80 -46.87 45.38
N VAL A 78 2.10 -47.02 45.58
CA VAL A 78 3.14 -46.47 44.70
C VAL A 78 3.04 -47.10 43.32
N GLU A 79 2.87 -48.41 43.23
CA GLU A 79 2.69 -49.13 41.95
C GLU A 79 1.43 -48.65 41.21
N LYS A 80 0.31 -48.46 41.93
CA LYS A 80 -0.92 -47.90 41.36
C LYS A 80 -0.71 -46.48 40.86
N GLN A 81 -0.06 -45.61 41.64
CA GLN A 81 0.25 -44.24 41.23
C GLN A 81 1.19 -44.19 40.03
N ILE A 82 2.21 -45.05 39.95
CA ILE A 82 3.11 -45.13 38.80
C ILE A 82 2.33 -45.53 37.55
N LYS A 83 1.42 -46.51 37.67
CA LYS A 83 0.57 -46.95 36.55
C LYS A 83 -0.40 -45.87 36.10
N GLU A 84 -1.03 -45.15 37.03
CA GLU A 84 -1.92 -44.03 36.73
C GLU A 84 -1.16 -42.85 36.10
N ARG A 85 0.03 -42.51 36.61
CA ARG A 85 0.91 -41.51 36.01
C ARG A 85 1.37 -41.89 34.62
N GLY A 86 1.71 -43.16 34.38
CA GLY A 86 2.08 -43.65 33.04
C GLY A 86 0.94 -43.48 32.03
N LYS A 87 -0.29 -43.85 32.41
CA LYS A 87 -1.48 -43.64 31.57
C LYS A 87 -1.80 -42.15 31.37
N ALA A 88 -1.62 -41.33 32.39
CA ALA A 88 -1.82 -39.89 32.29
C ALA A 88 -0.78 -39.26 31.35
N GLN A 89 0.48 -39.67 31.45
CA GLN A 89 1.55 -39.22 30.54
C GLN A 89 1.28 -39.64 29.09
N GLU A 90 0.82 -40.87 28.86
CA GLU A 90 0.46 -41.35 27.53
C GLU A 90 -0.65 -40.50 26.89
N ARG A 91 -1.72 -40.19 27.65
CA ARG A 91 -2.78 -39.28 27.21
C ARG A 91 -2.29 -37.86 26.93
N VAL A 92 -1.35 -37.37 27.74
CA VAL A 92 -0.74 -36.04 27.52
C VAL A 92 0.08 -36.02 26.23
N ILE A 93 0.85 -37.08 25.95
CA ILE A 93 1.63 -37.19 24.71
C ILE A 93 0.71 -37.27 23.49
N GLU A 94 -0.36 -38.05 23.57
CA GLU A 94 -1.38 -38.15 22.51
C GLU A 94 -2.02 -36.78 22.24
N ALA A 95 -2.50 -36.10 23.29
CA ALA A 95 -3.09 -34.77 23.17
C ALA A 95 -2.10 -33.72 22.62
N GLN A 96 -0.84 -33.77 23.02
CA GLN A 96 0.21 -32.89 22.47
C GLN A 96 0.47 -33.17 20.98
N THR A 97 0.45 -34.43 20.58
CA THR A 97 0.63 -34.84 19.19
C THR A 97 -0.53 -34.35 18.33
N ASP A 98 -1.77 -34.54 18.79
CA ASP A 98 -2.97 -34.05 18.12
C ASP A 98 -3.00 -32.52 18.03
N ALA A 99 -2.62 -31.83 19.11
CA ALA A 99 -2.49 -30.38 19.12
C ALA A 99 -1.43 -29.89 18.11
N ALA A 100 -0.29 -30.58 18.02
CA ALA A 100 0.75 -30.26 17.04
C ALA A 100 0.27 -30.46 15.60
N VAL A 101 -0.43 -31.57 15.32
CA VAL A 101 -1.03 -31.83 14.00
C VAL A 101 -2.06 -30.76 13.64
N ALA A 102 -2.96 -30.43 14.57
CA ALA A 102 -3.96 -29.39 14.37
C ALA A 102 -3.31 -28.01 14.12
N GLN A 103 -2.22 -27.69 14.83
CA GLN A 103 -1.47 -26.46 14.65
C GLN A 103 -0.82 -26.39 13.25
N VAL A 104 -0.17 -27.46 12.80
CA VAL A 104 0.44 -27.52 11.46
C VAL A 104 -0.62 -27.38 10.37
N GLN A 105 -1.77 -28.05 10.50
CA GLN A 105 -2.88 -27.92 9.55
C GLN A 105 -3.45 -26.49 9.52
N ALA A 106 -3.61 -25.87 10.69
CA ALA A 106 -4.08 -24.49 10.79
C ALA A 106 -3.08 -23.51 10.15
N GLN A 107 -1.78 -23.69 10.40
CA GLN A 107 -0.72 -22.89 9.78
C GLN A 107 -0.70 -23.07 8.26
N GLY A 108 -0.87 -24.30 7.75
CA GLY A 108 -0.96 -24.57 6.32
C GLY A 108 -2.15 -23.86 5.66
N LYS A 109 -3.33 -23.89 6.29
CA LYS A 109 -4.51 -23.15 5.80
C LYS A 109 -4.25 -21.64 5.78
N ILE A 110 -3.72 -21.09 6.88
CA ILE A 110 -3.39 -19.66 6.98
C ILE A 110 -2.39 -19.26 5.89
N ALA A 111 -1.35 -20.07 5.66
CA ALA A 111 -0.37 -19.81 4.62
C ALA A 111 -1.01 -19.82 3.22
N SER A 112 -1.88 -20.80 2.94
CA SER A 112 -2.57 -20.88 1.65
C SER A 112 -3.52 -19.71 1.40
N GLU A 113 -4.26 -19.28 2.42
CA GLU A 113 -5.14 -18.10 2.33
C GLU A 113 -4.33 -16.81 2.19
N GLN A 114 -3.21 -16.69 2.91
CA GLN A 114 -2.29 -15.56 2.77
C GLN A 114 -1.70 -15.48 1.37
N GLN A 115 -1.28 -16.60 0.78
CA GLN A 115 -0.78 -16.64 -0.59
C GLN A 115 -1.86 -16.21 -1.59
N SER A 116 -3.07 -16.77 -1.50
CA SER A 116 -4.18 -16.38 -2.38
C SER A 116 -4.55 -14.90 -2.24
N ALA A 117 -4.52 -14.37 -1.02
CA ALA A 117 -4.75 -12.94 -0.78
C ALA A 117 -3.62 -12.08 -1.39
N GLN A 118 -2.37 -12.51 -1.28
CA GLN A 118 -1.22 -11.81 -1.88
C GLN A 118 -1.30 -11.80 -3.41
N GLU A 119 -1.68 -12.91 -4.04
CA GLU A 119 -1.89 -13.00 -5.49
C GLU A 119 -2.96 -12.01 -5.97
N LYS A 120 -4.12 -11.97 -5.28
CA LYS A 120 -5.19 -11.00 -5.60
C LYS A 120 -4.75 -9.55 -5.40
N VAL A 121 -3.99 -9.28 -4.35
CA VAL A 121 -3.42 -7.93 -4.11
C VAL A 121 -2.41 -7.57 -5.20
N ALA A 122 -1.58 -8.51 -5.64
CA ALA A 122 -0.62 -8.30 -6.72
C ALA A 122 -1.33 -8.02 -8.06
N GLU A 123 -2.40 -8.76 -8.37
CA GLU A 123 -3.24 -8.54 -9.54
C GLU A 123 -3.83 -7.13 -9.55
N VAL A 124 -4.54 -6.74 -8.48
CA VAL A 124 -5.12 -5.39 -8.34
C VAL A 124 -4.04 -4.31 -8.44
N ARG A 125 -2.87 -4.52 -7.83
CA ARG A 125 -1.74 -3.59 -7.91
C ARG A 125 -1.19 -3.47 -9.33
N SER A 126 -1.12 -4.59 -10.06
CA SER A 126 -0.66 -4.60 -11.45
C SER A 126 -1.61 -3.83 -12.38
N GLU A 127 -2.92 -4.02 -12.21
CA GLU A 127 -3.94 -3.30 -12.97
C GLU A 127 -3.93 -1.80 -12.67
N ALA A 128 -3.83 -1.44 -11.39
CA ALA A 128 -3.72 -0.06 -10.96
C ALA A 128 -2.46 0.61 -11.54
N SER A 129 -1.33 -0.08 -11.51
CA SER A 129 -0.06 0.41 -12.07
C SER A 129 -0.16 0.62 -13.58
N ARG A 130 -0.81 -0.29 -14.30
CA ARG A 130 -1.07 -0.15 -15.74
C ARG A 130 -1.93 1.07 -16.04
N LYS A 131 -3.03 1.26 -15.32
CA LYS A 131 -3.92 2.43 -15.50
C LYS A 131 -3.19 3.74 -15.20
N ILE A 132 -2.35 3.78 -14.17
CA ILE A 132 -1.53 4.96 -13.86
C ILE A 132 -0.53 5.25 -14.98
N ALA A 133 0.14 4.21 -15.50
CA ALA A 133 1.08 4.37 -16.63
C ALA A 133 0.37 4.89 -17.89
N GLU A 134 -0.82 4.38 -18.22
CA GLU A 134 -1.62 4.86 -19.36
C GLU A 134 -2.03 6.34 -19.18
N VAL A 135 -2.40 6.76 -17.97
CA VAL A 135 -2.72 8.16 -17.68
C VAL A 135 -1.47 9.05 -17.79
N GLN A 136 -0.33 8.60 -17.26
CA GLN A 136 0.94 9.33 -17.34
C GLN A 136 1.42 9.48 -18.78
N GLN A 137 1.31 8.43 -19.60
CA GLN A 137 1.66 8.49 -21.02
C GLN A 137 0.77 9.49 -21.76
N LYS A 138 -0.56 9.39 -21.62
CA LYS A 138 -1.50 10.32 -22.26
C LYS A 138 -1.30 11.76 -21.80
N ALA A 139 -0.98 11.97 -20.52
CA ALA A 139 -0.63 13.29 -20.01
C ALA A 139 0.66 13.81 -20.64
N GLY A 140 1.70 12.97 -20.74
CA GLY A 140 2.96 13.29 -21.40
C GLY A 140 2.78 13.65 -22.87
N GLU A 141 1.99 12.88 -23.62
CA GLU A 141 1.65 13.16 -25.01
C GLU A 141 0.96 14.52 -25.18
N LYS A 142 -0.04 14.82 -24.33
CA LYS A 142 -0.73 16.13 -24.35
C LYS A 142 0.20 17.29 -24.00
N VAL A 143 1.11 17.10 -23.06
CA VAL A 143 2.11 18.11 -22.70
C VAL A 143 3.06 18.34 -23.88
N ALA A 144 3.54 17.28 -24.52
CA ALA A 144 4.41 17.38 -25.69
C ALA A 144 3.71 18.08 -26.87
N GLU A 145 2.44 17.73 -27.15
CA GLU A 145 1.64 18.39 -28.19
C GLU A 145 1.44 19.88 -27.88
N ALA A 146 1.12 20.23 -26.63
CA ALA A 146 0.97 21.61 -26.20
C ALA A 146 2.28 22.40 -26.33
N GLN A 147 3.42 21.79 -25.96
CA GLN A 147 4.74 22.38 -26.13
C GLN A 147 5.09 22.60 -27.60
N GLN A 148 4.81 21.62 -28.47
CA GLN A 148 5.03 21.75 -29.91
C GLN A 148 4.18 22.88 -30.49
N LYS A 149 2.88 22.91 -30.22
CA LYS A 149 1.98 23.99 -30.66
C LYS A 149 2.41 25.35 -30.13
N ALA A 150 2.87 25.42 -28.88
CA ALA A 150 3.39 26.66 -28.32
C ALA A 150 4.66 27.09 -29.05
N SER A 151 5.59 26.17 -29.31
CA SER A 151 6.84 26.47 -30.04
C SER A 151 6.57 26.94 -31.47
N GLU A 152 5.61 26.33 -32.17
CA GLU A 152 5.18 26.76 -33.50
C GLU A 152 4.58 28.17 -33.46
N LYS A 153 3.67 28.44 -32.51
CA LYS A 153 3.12 29.79 -32.34
C LYS A 153 4.18 30.82 -32.00
N VAL A 154 5.14 30.48 -31.15
CA VAL A 154 6.26 31.37 -30.80
C VAL A 154 7.15 31.61 -32.01
N ALA A 155 7.41 30.60 -32.84
CA ALA A 155 8.15 30.74 -34.08
C ALA A 155 7.42 31.66 -35.07
N VAL A 156 6.11 31.44 -35.29
CA VAL A 156 5.29 32.30 -36.17
C VAL A 156 5.26 33.76 -35.69
N VAL A 157 5.10 33.99 -34.38
CA VAL A 157 5.13 35.36 -33.82
C VAL A 157 6.51 35.99 -33.99
N ARG A 158 7.58 35.21 -33.80
CA ARG A 158 8.95 35.69 -34.02
C ARG A 158 9.18 36.05 -35.48
N ASP A 159 8.76 35.20 -36.43
CA ASP A 159 8.89 35.46 -37.86
C ASP A 159 8.09 36.71 -38.26
N TRP A 160 6.86 36.86 -37.77
CA TRP A 160 6.05 38.06 -37.99
C TRP A 160 6.71 39.33 -37.46
N ASN A 161 7.23 39.31 -36.23
CA ASN A 161 7.93 40.46 -35.64
C ASN A 161 9.19 40.88 -36.42
N GLN A 162 9.81 39.96 -37.16
CA GLN A 162 10.97 40.25 -38.01
C GLN A 162 10.60 40.91 -39.33
N VAL A 163 9.45 40.52 -39.93
CA VAL A 163 9.05 40.97 -41.27
C VAL A 163 8.04 42.13 -41.23
N GLU A 164 7.23 42.25 -40.19
CA GLU A 164 6.20 43.29 -40.06
C GLU A 164 6.73 44.72 -40.20
N PRO A 165 7.87 45.11 -39.56
CA PRO A 165 8.40 46.46 -39.71
C PRO A 165 8.73 46.81 -41.18
N ALA A 166 9.22 45.84 -41.94
CA ALA A 166 9.54 46.00 -43.36
C ALA A 166 8.25 46.16 -44.20
N ILE A 167 7.25 45.32 -43.96
CA ILE A 167 5.94 45.41 -44.64
C ILE A 167 5.27 46.76 -44.35
N ARG A 168 5.25 47.20 -43.08
CA ARG A 168 4.69 48.50 -42.68
C ARG A 168 5.45 49.67 -43.31
N TYR A 169 6.78 49.58 -43.36
CA TYR A 169 7.61 50.59 -44.00
C TYR A 169 7.31 50.71 -45.50
N GLY A 170 7.19 49.60 -46.22
CA GLY A 170 6.82 49.60 -47.64
C GLY A 170 5.42 50.16 -47.91
N TYR A 171 4.45 49.82 -47.04
CA TYR A 171 3.09 50.37 -47.12
C TYR A 171 3.10 51.89 -46.89
N ALA A 172 3.82 52.38 -45.88
CA ALA A 172 3.96 53.80 -45.59
C ALA A 172 4.70 54.54 -46.72
N ALA A 173 5.76 53.94 -47.28
CA ALA A 173 6.50 54.49 -48.40
C ALA A 173 5.58 54.72 -49.62
N ARG A 174 4.67 53.79 -49.93
CA ARG A 174 3.73 53.95 -51.05
C ARG A 174 2.79 55.15 -50.88
N LEU A 175 2.39 55.44 -49.64
CA LEU A 175 1.56 56.60 -49.30
C LEU A 175 2.37 57.90 -49.36
N GLN A 176 3.61 57.89 -48.88
CA GLN A 176 4.50 59.05 -48.87
C GLN A 176 4.96 59.44 -50.27
N TYR A 177 5.26 58.44 -51.11
CA TYR A 177 5.70 58.58 -52.50
C TYR A 177 4.52 58.35 -53.46
N ALA A 178 3.35 58.90 -53.13
CA ALA A 178 2.12 58.70 -53.91
C ALA A 178 2.27 59.07 -55.39
N ASP A 179 3.07 60.10 -55.67
CA ASP A 179 3.38 60.66 -56.99
C ASP A 179 4.37 59.83 -57.81
N SER A 180 4.99 58.80 -57.21
CA SER A 180 5.86 57.83 -57.88
C SER A 180 5.17 56.47 -57.91
N PRO A 181 4.26 56.23 -58.88
CA PRO A 181 3.43 55.03 -58.90
C PRO A 181 4.21 53.75 -59.21
N THR A 182 5.37 53.88 -59.84
CA THR A 182 6.24 52.77 -60.22
C THR A 182 7.41 52.66 -59.27
N TRP A 183 7.71 51.44 -58.85
CA TRP A 183 8.96 51.14 -58.15
C TRP A 183 10.08 51.03 -59.17
N ASP A 184 10.92 52.05 -59.23
CA ASP A 184 12.11 52.14 -60.08
C ASP A 184 13.40 52.09 -59.25
N ASP A 185 14.55 51.98 -59.92
CA ASP A 185 15.87 51.89 -59.26
C ASP A 185 16.19 53.13 -58.41
N GLN A 186 15.65 54.30 -58.77
CA GLN A 186 15.91 55.55 -58.06
C GLN A 186 15.15 55.60 -56.73
N LEU A 187 13.87 55.19 -56.74
CA LEU A 187 13.05 55.04 -55.54
C LEU A 187 13.62 53.92 -54.66
N GLU A 188 13.98 52.78 -55.24
CA GLU A 188 14.59 51.68 -54.50
C GLU A 188 15.89 52.12 -53.79
N GLY A 189 16.75 52.87 -54.48
CA GLY A 189 17.96 53.44 -53.90
C GLY A 189 17.68 54.36 -52.70
N LYS A 190 16.64 55.19 -52.76
CA LYS A 190 16.20 56.03 -51.63
C LYS A 190 15.70 55.21 -50.46
N LEU A 191 14.78 54.27 -50.72
CA LEU A 191 14.19 53.42 -49.67
C LEU A 191 15.25 52.56 -48.98
N ARG A 192 16.24 52.07 -49.73
CA ARG A 192 17.42 51.36 -49.21
C ARG A 192 18.25 52.23 -48.29
N HIS A 193 18.51 53.47 -48.69
CA HIS A 193 19.28 54.42 -47.89
C HIS A 193 18.57 54.74 -46.57
N GLU A 194 17.28 55.08 -46.63
CA GLU A 194 16.44 55.38 -45.47
C GLU A 194 16.34 54.17 -44.52
N TRP A 195 16.12 52.96 -45.06
CA TRP A 195 16.08 51.73 -44.26
C TRP A 195 17.40 51.47 -43.51
N THR A 196 18.53 51.65 -44.20
CA THR A 196 19.86 51.41 -43.59
C THR A 196 20.16 52.41 -42.47
N GLN A 197 19.63 53.63 -42.55
CA GLN A 197 19.79 54.64 -41.50
C GLN A 197 18.98 54.35 -40.23
N LEU A 198 17.86 53.63 -40.34
CA LEU A 198 16.98 53.30 -39.21
C LEU A 198 17.60 52.27 -38.22
N LYS A 199 18.75 51.65 -38.57
CA LYS A 199 19.53 50.72 -37.71
C LYS A 199 18.70 49.61 -37.04
N ASN A 200 17.84 48.99 -37.82
CA ASN A 200 16.77 48.07 -37.42
C ASN A 200 17.29 46.63 -37.20
N GLY A 201 18.58 46.39 -37.44
CA GLY A 201 19.23 45.09 -37.31
C GLY A 201 19.20 44.22 -38.57
N ASN A 202 18.23 44.39 -39.46
CA ASN A 202 18.11 43.64 -40.72
C ASN A 202 18.71 44.40 -41.91
N THR A 203 19.41 43.69 -42.80
CA THR A 203 19.97 44.29 -44.03
C THR A 203 18.87 44.62 -45.03
N TRP A 204 19.13 45.55 -45.96
CA TRP A 204 18.16 45.87 -47.00
C TRP A 204 17.84 44.64 -47.86
N GLU A 205 18.87 43.86 -48.20
CA GLU A 205 18.76 42.67 -49.04
C GLU A 205 17.80 41.63 -48.44
N ASP A 206 17.79 41.48 -47.12
CA ASP A 206 16.90 40.54 -46.42
C ASP A 206 15.44 41.04 -46.38
N VAL A 207 15.22 42.35 -46.31
CA VAL A 207 13.89 42.93 -46.11
C VAL A 207 13.24 43.44 -47.39
N GLN A 208 14.01 43.66 -48.46
CA GLN A 208 13.53 44.23 -49.72
C GLN A 208 12.27 43.52 -50.27
N PRO A 209 12.18 42.18 -50.25
CA PRO A 209 10.96 41.48 -50.71
C PRO A 209 9.72 41.81 -49.86
N HIS A 210 9.91 42.01 -48.55
CA HIS A 210 8.84 42.33 -47.59
C HIS A 210 8.40 43.79 -47.70
N VAL A 211 9.35 44.71 -47.86
CA VAL A 211 9.08 46.12 -48.16
C VAL A 211 8.31 46.22 -49.49
N ARG A 212 8.75 45.49 -50.51
CA ARG A 212 8.06 45.45 -51.81
C ARG A 212 6.64 44.94 -51.68
N HIS A 213 6.43 43.89 -50.87
CA HIS A 213 5.10 43.36 -50.62
C HIS A 213 4.15 44.39 -49.97
N GLY A 214 4.63 45.15 -48.99
CA GLY A 214 3.88 46.24 -48.36
C GLY A 214 3.54 47.37 -49.35
N TRP A 215 4.49 47.74 -50.20
CA TRP A 215 4.30 48.73 -51.26
C TRP A 215 3.21 48.31 -52.25
N ASP A 216 3.29 47.08 -52.77
CA ASP A 216 2.30 46.56 -53.72
C ASP A 216 0.91 46.42 -53.08
N ALA A 217 0.83 46.10 -51.79
CA ALA A 217 -0.43 46.04 -51.06
C ALA A 217 -1.11 47.42 -50.94
N ALA A 218 -0.35 48.46 -50.58
CA ALA A 218 -0.84 49.84 -50.56
C ALA A 218 -1.27 50.32 -51.96
N ALA A 219 -0.52 49.93 -53.01
CA ALA A 219 -0.84 50.28 -54.38
C ALA A 219 -2.15 49.63 -54.85
N ARG A 220 -2.43 48.38 -54.46
CA ARG A 220 -3.71 47.72 -54.74
C ARG A 220 -4.88 48.36 -54.00
N ASN A 221 -4.64 48.86 -52.79
CA ASN A 221 -5.68 49.44 -51.94
C ASN A 221 -5.99 50.93 -52.22
N SER A 222 -5.23 51.56 -53.13
CA SER A 222 -5.40 52.97 -53.54
C SER A 222 -6.11 53.12 -54.90
N ILE A 223 -6.64 52.03 -55.46
CA ILE A 223 -7.38 51.98 -56.75
C ILE A 223 -8.91 51.87 -56.53
N VAL A 224 -9.39 52.08 -55.30
CA VAL A 224 -10.83 52.17 -54.96
C VAL A 224 -11.14 53.57 -54.45
#